data_AF-A0A5P6VRI5-F1
#
_entry.id   AF-A0A5P6VRI5-F1
#
_cell.length_a   1.000
_cell.length_b   1.000
_cell.length_c   1.000
_cell.angle_alpha   90.00
_cell.angle_beta   90.00
_cell.angle_gamma   90.00
#
_symmetry.space_group_name_H-M   'P 1'
#
loop_
_entity.id
_entity.type
_entity.pdbx_description
1 polymer ?
#
loop_
_entity_poly.entity_id
_entity_poly.type
_entity_poly.pdbx_seq_one_letter_code
_entity_poly.pdbx_strand_id
1 'polypeptide(L)'
;MKLSQLLDFNNIIVQCHNTPDADAIASGMALTKYLKDKGKNVCFVYGGNFEITKSNLKLMISDLNVNIHYVRHQVQLSQLLGIREQELPDLLITIDSQYGEGNIRKFKAKTIAVIDHHQISNPLPELSEVRSYLASCSTLIWGMLREEGISISDDVSLATALYYGLLTDSSNFSEIHHPLDMDMRDELKYSNTLITKFKNSNISQEELRIAGIALLGSEYYRDNHYSIVKTDPCDPNILGIISDMLLEVEDVDCCLAYSIHEGGIKISVRSCVKEVKADELARFICEGVGNGGGHTIKAGGSIIRSLLEKQELDYNSSSVQQFFRERMKDYFLDNEIIYASDYQADISDMDKYKSKKIYLGYAKGSDIMPVGTKIIIRALEGDFDVEIAEDTYIVAGVRGEIYVTTEEMFDTYYNRSDAEYRYPGDYEPIIRTQKHGQTQSLLPFIKSCVYIGNGDIYAKEISRRTKVFTKWSPENYCLGRPGDYFVVSGQNLSNVYILDRELFNKTYEKEK
;
A
#
# COMPACT_ATOMS: atom_id res chain seq x y z
N MET A 1 3.97 26.97 14.31
CA MET A 1 3.70 27.19 15.75
C MET A 1 4.94 26.91 16.57
N LYS A 2 5.14 27.58 17.72
CA LYS A 2 6.17 27.26 18.74
C LYS A 2 5.56 26.54 19.95
N LEU A 3 6.34 25.70 20.65
CA LEU A 3 5.83 24.99 21.84
C LEU A 3 5.47 25.94 22.99
N SER A 4 6.19 27.06 23.12
CA SER A 4 5.89 28.10 24.11
C SER A 4 4.47 28.68 23.98
N GLN A 5 3.86 28.68 22.79
CA GLN A 5 2.47 29.11 22.59
C GLN A 5 1.47 28.16 23.28
N LEU A 6 1.83 26.88 23.44
CA LEU A 6 0.99 25.89 24.12
C LEU A 6 0.91 26.13 25.63
N LEU A 7 1.80 26.98 26.18
CA LEU A 7 1.85 27.31 27.61
C LEU A 7 0.76 28.31 28.03
N ASP A 8 -0.03 28.84 27.10
CA ASP A 8 -1.20 29.65 27.43
C ASP A 8 -2.38 28.82 27.96
N PHE A 9 -2.31 27.49 27.82
CA PHE A 9 -3.32 26.53 28.26
C PHE A 9 -2.90 25.80 29.54
N ASN A 10 -3.86 25.24 30.29
CA ASN A 10 -3.58 24.56 31.55
C ASN A 10 -4.00 23.08 31.55
N ASN A 11 -5.23 22.76 31.14
CA ASN A 11 -5.71 21.39 31.05
C ASN A 11 -5.58 20.88 29.62
N ILE A 12 -4.53 20.10 29.35
CA ILE A 12 -4.09 19.75 28.00
C ILE A 12 -4.17 18.24 27.79
N ILE A 13 -4.77 17.84 26.66
CA ILE A 13 -4.70 16.47 26.16
C ILE A 13 -3.69 16.42 25.01
N VAL A 14 -2.72 15.52 25.09
CA VAL A 14 -1.93 15.08 23.94
C VAL A 14 -2.55 13.80 23.43
N GLN A 15 -2.93 13.75 22.17
CA GLN A 15 -3.61 12.61 21.55
C GLN A 15 -2.85 12.14 20.31
N CYS A 16 -2.50 10.85 20.23
CA CYS A 16 -2.05 10.25 18.98
C CYS A 16 -3.18 9.50 18.24
N HIS A 17 -2.87 8.97 17.06
CA HIS A 17 -3.79 8.19 16.23
C HIS A 17 -4.29 6.90 16.93
N ASN A 18 -5.31 6.28 16.34
CA ASN A 18 -6.07 5.17 16.93
C ASN A 18 -5.26 3.89 17.13
N THR A 19 -4.21 3.69 16.33
CA THR A 19 -3.34 2.52 16.36
C THR A 19 -1.89 2.98 16.51
N PRO A 20 -1.51 3.54 17.67
CA PRO A 20 -0.21 4.20 17.85
C PRO A 20 0.95 3.30 17.43
N ASP A 21 1.91 3.85 16.71
CA ASP A 21 3.21 3.23 16.48
C ASP A 21 4.27 3.84 17.41
N ALA A 22 5.54 3.56 17.13
CA ALA A 22 6.63 4.05 17.97
C ALA A 22 6.84 5.55 17.84
N ASP A 23 6.60 6.15 16.67
CA ASP A 23 6.81 7.57 16.45
C ASP A 23 5.76 8.42 17.17
N ALA A 24 4.50 8.00 17.10
CA ALA A 24 3.42 8.63 17.84
C ALA A 24 3.59 8.54 19.36
N ILE A 25 4.03 7.38 19.87
CA ILE A 25 4.30 7.17 21.30
C ILE A 25 5.48 8.03 21.75
N ALA A 26 6.57 8.07 20.99
CA ALA A 26 7.76 8.86 21.30
C ALA A 26 7.46 10.37 21.28
N SER A 27 6.78 10.83 20.24
CA SER A 27 6.40 12.23 20.06
C SER A 27 5.48 12.71 21.17
N GLY A 28 4.45 11.90 21.50
CA GLY A 28 3.54 12.20 22.59
C GLY A 28 4.22 12.20 23.96
N MET A 29 5.17 11.29 24.20
CA MET A 29 6.00 11.28 25.40
C MET A 29 6.81 12.57 25.54
N ALA A 30 7.48 13.01 24.46
CA ALA A 30 8.30 14.22 24.42
C ALA A 30 7.50 15.48 24.76
N LEU A 31 6.37 15.67 24.07
CA LEU A 31 5.51 16.83 24.27
C LEU A 31 4.89 16.84 25.68
N THR A 32 4.42 15.69 26.15
CA THR A 32 3.82 15.56 27.48
C THR A 32 4.84 15.89 28.57
N LYS A 33 6.09 15.41 28.43
CA LYS A 33 7.17 15.73 29.37
C LYS A 33 7.44 17.24 29.38
N TYR A 34 7.63 17.85 28.21
CA TYR A 34 7.87 19.31 28.11
C TYR A 34 6.78 20.12 28.81
N LEU A 35 5.49 19.83 28.54
CA LEU A 35 4.39 20.58 29.13
C LEU A 35 4.30 20.37 30.66
N LYS A 36 4.54 19.14 31.14
CA LYS A 36 4.58 18.84 32.58
C LYS A 36 5.74 19.55 33.29
N ASP A 37 6.92 19.59 32.68
CA ASP A 37 8.09 20.31 33.22
C ASP A 37 7.83 21.83 33.29
N LYS A 38 6.91 22.35 32.47
CA LYS A 38 6.39 23.73 32.54
C LYS A 38 5.19 23.91 33.47
N GLY A 39 4.86 22.91 34.28
CA GLY A 39 3.82 22.96 35.31
C GLY A 39 2.38 22.84 34.79
N LYS A 40 2.18 22.31 33.58
CA LYS A 40 0.84 22.12 33.00
C LYS A 40 0.21 20.79 33.43
N ASN A 41 -1.13 20.77 33.47
CA ASN A 41 -1.90 19.56 33.74
C ASN A 41 -2.13 18.81 32.42
N VAL A 42 -1.34 17.78 32.17
CA VAL A 42 -1.29 17.10 30.85
C VAL A 42 -1.48 15.59 30.96
N CYS A 43 -2.35 15.06 30.11
CA CYS A 43 -2.55 13.62 29.91
C CYS A 43 -2.26 13.23 28.46
N PHE A 44 -1.50 12.15 28.27
CA PHE A 44 -1.24 11.55 26.97
C PHE A 44 -2.21 10.40 26.71
N VAL A 45 -2.91 10.42 25.59
CA VAL A 45 -3.99 9.45 25.28
C VAL A 45 -3.95 8.96 23.84
N TYR A 46 -4.63 7.85 23.59
CA TYR A 46 -5.01 7.41 22.24
C TYR A 46 -6.43 6.84 22.26
N GLY A 47 -7.07 6.84 21.08
CA GLY A 47 -8.51 6.64 20.97
C GLY A 47 -8.94 5.53 20.00
N GLY A 48 -8.28 4.37 19.95
CA GLY A 48 -8.64 3.29 19.03
C GLY A 48 -9.85 2.43 19.40
N ASN A 49 -10.25 1.55 18.48
CA ASN A 49 -11.15 0.42 18.80
C ASN A 49 -10.44 -0.65 19.65
N PHE A 50 -9.11 -0.73 19.52
CA PHE A 50 -8.27 -1.74 20.15
C PHE A 50 -7.18 -1.08 21.00
N GLU A 51 -6.76 -1.78 22.03
CA GLU A 51 -5.57 -1.40 22.82
C GLU A 51 -4.29 -1.74 22.05
N ILE A 52 -3.19 -1.09 22.42
CA ILE A 52 -1.85 -1.43 21.92
C ILE A 52 -1.52 -2.87 22.33
N THR A 53 -1.48 -3.78 21.36
CA THR A 53 -1.18 -5.20 21.56
C THR A 53 0.23 -5.58 21.14
N LYS A 54 0.83 -4.83 20.20
CA LYS A 54 2.13 -5.15 19.60
C LYS A 54 3.24 -5.20 20.65
N SER A 55 4.00 -6.30 20.65
CA SER A 55 4.96 -6.62 21.72
C SER A 55 6.07 -5.58 21.88
N ASN A 56 6.64 -5.08 20.77
CA ASN A 56 7.69 -4.06 20.79
C ASN A 56 7.19 -2.74 21.40
N LEU A 57 5.94 -2.34 21.09
CA LEU A 57 5.34 -1.12 21.64
C LEU A 57 4.98 -1.27 23.12
N LYS A 58 4.48 -2.45 23.54
CA LYS A 58 4.28 -2.73 24.96
C LYS A 58 5.58 -2.66 25.76
N LEU A 59 6.67 -3.20 25.22
CA LEU A 59 7.99 -3.11 25.81
C LEU A 59 8.53 -1.67 25.82
N MET A 60 8.33 -0.91 24.75
CA MET A 60 8.68 0.51 24.72
C MET A 60 7.95 1.27 25.81
N ILE A 61 6.63 1.08 25.95
CA ILE A 61 5.82 1.73 26.98
C ILE A 61 6.30 1.35 28.39
N SER A 62 6.54 0.06 28.65
CA SER A 62 6.96 -0.40 29.97
C SER A 62 8.39 0.02 30.33
N ASP A 63 9.34 -0.22 29.42
CA ASP A 63 10.78 -0.05 29.69
C ASP A 63 11.18 1.43 29.69
N LEU A 64 10.45 2.29 28.96
CA LEU A 64 10.67 3.74 28.95
C LEU A 64 9.73 4.51 29.91
N ASN A 65 8.85 3.81 30.64
CA ASN A 65 7.85 4.37 31.54
C ASN A 65 6.94 5.42 30.87
N VAL A 66 6.44 5.11 29.67
CA VAL A 66 5.52 6.00 28.94
C VAL A 66 4.15 5.97 29.59
N ASN A 67 3.71 7.10 30.15
CA ASN A 67 2.37 7.23 30.74
C ASN A 67 1.33 7.61 29.68
N ILE A 68 0.94 6.65 28.85
CA ILE A 68 -0.10 6.77 27.81
C ILE A 68 -1.39 6.07 28.27
N HIS A 69 -2.55 6.71 28.07
CA HIS A 69 -3.85 6.18 28.48
C HIS A 69 -4.73 5.80 27.29
N TYR A 70 -5.33 4.62 27.36
CA TYR A 70 -6.35 4.21 26.39
C TYR A 70 -7.70 4.82 26.75
N VAL A 71 -8.30 5.58 25.82
CA VAL A 71 -9.55 6.29 26.07
C VAL A 71 -10.59 5.97 24.99
N ARG A 72 -11.81 5.64 25.42
CA ARG A 72 -12.95 5.39 24.52
C ARG A 72 -14.00 6.49 24.60
N HIS A 73 -14.11 7.22 25.69
CA HIS A 73 -15.21 8.16 25.87
C HIS A 73 -14.69 9.52 26.29
N GLN A 74 -15.33 10.59 25.81
CA GLN A 74 -14.98 11.97 26.11
C GLN A 74 -14.87 12.23 27.63
N VAL A 75 -15.78 11.66 28.42
CA VAL A 75 -15.80 11.78 29.89
C VAL A 75 -14.49 11.34 30.55
N GLN A 76 -13.81 10.34 29.98
CA GLN A 76 -12.56 9.83 30.56
C GLN A 76 -11.44 10.88 30.47
N LEU A 77 -11.48 11.79 29.49
CA LEU A 77 -10.50 12.88 29.40
C LEU A 77 -10.64 13.84 30.58
N SER A 78 -11.88 14.21 30.92
CA SER A 78 -12.15 15.08 32.07
C SER A 78 -11.76 14.42 33.39
N GLN A 79 -11.97 13.10 33.51
CA GLN A 79 -11.55 12.31 34.67
C GLN A 79 -10.02 12.26 34.81
N LEU A 80 -9.30 11.99 33.72
CA LEU A 80 -7.83 11.95 33.71
C LEU A 80 -7.22 13.30 34.12
N LEU A 81 -7.82 14.40 33.67
CA LEU A 81 -7.39 15.76 34.01
C LEU A 81 -7.87 16.23 35.39
N GLY A 82 -8.78 15.51 36.06
CA GLY A 82 -9.36 15.93 37.34
C GLY A 82 -10.26 17.18 37.23
N ILE A 83 -10.82 17.45 36.05
CA ILE A 83 -11.76 18.56 35.81
C ILE A 83 -13.22 18.05 35.88
N ARG A 84 -14.20 18.96 35.83
CA ARG A 84 -15.62 18.56 35.89
C ARG A 84 -16.00 17.72 34.68
N GLU A 85 -16.87 16.72 34.86
CA GLU A 85 -17.26 15.77 33.82
C GLU A 85 -17.82 16.42 32.54
N GLN A 86 -18.52 17.55 32.66
CA GLN A 86 -19.04 18.29 31.50
C GLN A 86 -18.05 19.34 30.96
N GLU A 87 -16.92 19.56 31.63
CA GLU A 87 -15.92 20.54 31.22
C GLU A 87 -15.00 19.93 30.16
N LEU A 88 -14.81 20.68 29.06
CA LEU A 88 -13.87 20.32 28.00
C LEU A 88 -12.44 20.70 28.39
N PRO A 89 -11.44 19.90 27.99
CA PRO A 89 -10.04 20.31 28.05
C PRO A 89 -9.83 21.67 27.38
N ASP A 90 -8.88 22.46 27.88
CA ASP A 90 -8.57 23.77 27.31
C ASP A 90 -7.94 23.63 25.93
N LEU A 91 -7.10 22.61 25.77
CA LEU A 91 -6.39 22.29 24.55
C LEU A 91 -6.34 20.78 24.33
N LEU A 92 -6.57 20.37 23.08
CA LEU A 92 -6.24 19.03 22.59
C LEU A 92 -5.25 19.17 21.45
N ILE A 93 -4.10 18.52 21.59
CA ILE A 93 -3.04 18.49 20.61
C ILE A 93 -3.06 17.11 19.96
N THR A 94 -3.34 17.04 18.67
CA THR A 94 -3.09 15.80 17.92
C THR A 94 -1.61 15.75 17.56
N ILE A 95 -0.96 14.63 17.86
CA ILE A 95 0.44 14.40 17.55
C ILE A 95 0.56 13.20 16.62
N ASP A 96 1.42 13.33 15.62
CA ASP A 96 1.62 12.31 14.59
C ASP A 96 0.30 11.89 13.90
N SER A 97 -0.59 12.87 13.75
CA SER A 97 -1.91 12.75 13.13
C SER A 97 -2.60 14.11 13.06
N GLN A 98 -3.55 14.24 12.12
CA GLN A 98 -4.31 15.47 11.94
C GLN A 98 -5.73 15.32 12.50
N TYR A 99 -6.23 16.36 13.17
CA TYR A 99 -7.54 16.33 13.80
C TYR A 99 -8.67 16.13 12.77
N GLY A 100 -9.44 15.07 12.93
CA GLY A 100 -10.60 14.76 12.09
C GLY A 100 -10.34 13.73 10.99
N GLU A 101 -9.11 13.22 10.85
CA GLU A 101 -8.80 12.10 9.96
C GLU A 101 -9.44 10.78 10.44
N GLY A 102 -9.66 9.85 9.51
CA GLY A 102 -10.31 8.57 9.81
C GLY A 102 -9.51 7.66 10.76
N ASN A 103 -8.21 7.89 10.88
CA ASN A 103 -7.30 7.17 11.77
C ASN A 103 -7.22 7.77 13.18
N ILE A 104 -7.99 8.82 13.52
CA ILE A 104 -8.02 9.40 14.86
C ILE A 104 -9.45 9.51 15.39
N ARG A 105 -9.64 9.15 16.66
CA ARG A 105 -10.93 9.30 17.32
C ARG A 105 -11.15 10.76 17.70
N LYS A 106 -12.28 11.29 17.27
CA LYS A 106 -12.62 12.69 17.47
C LYS A 106 -13.07 12.97 18.90
N PHE A 107 -12.16 13.46 19.73
CA PHE A 107 -12.50 14.07 21.03
C PHE A 107 -12.68 15.59 20.88
N LYS A 108 -13.37 16.20 21.84
CA LYS A 108 -13.65 17.63 21.89
C LYS A 108 -12.75 18.33 22.92
N ALA A 109 -12.32 19.54 22.60
CA ALA A 109 -11.65 20.49 23.48
C ALA A 109 -12.02 21.92 23.08
N LYS A 110 -11.70 22.91 23.92
CA LYS A 110 -11.96 24.33 23.60
C LYS A 110 -11.09 24.81 22.43
N THR A 111 -9.85 24.33 22.37
CA THR A 111 -8.88 24.63 21.30
C THR A 111 -8.27 23.34 20.78
N ILE A 112 -7.98 23.28 19.48
CA ILE A 112 -7.29 22.17 18.83
C ILE A 112 -5.95 22.66 18.27
N ALA A 113 -4.90 21.87 18.49
CA ALA A 113 -3.60 22.05 17.88
C ALA A 113 -3.14 20.75 17.18
N VAL A 114 -2.23 20.88 16.23
CA VAL A 114 -1.70 19.74 15.45
C VAL A 114 -0.17 19.83 15.39
N ILE A 115 0.51 18.72 15.65
CA ILE A 115 1.94 18.55 15.40
C ILE A 115 2.11 17.25 14.61
N ASP A 116 2.56 17.34 13.35
CA ASP A 116 2.53 16.20 12.44
C ASP A 116 3.61 16.27 11.35
N HIS A 117 3.96 15.14 10.75
CA HIS A 117 4.89 15.05 9.61
C HIS A 117 4.25 14.42 8.36
N HIS A 118 2.97 14.06 8.40
CA HIS A 118 2.28 13.56 7.22
C HIS A 118 1.94 14.67 6.22
N GLN A 119 1.54 14.29 5.00
CA GLN A 119 1.03 15.24 4.02
C GLN A 119 -0.28 15.88 4.50
N ILE A 120 -0.45 17.17 4.23
CA ILE A 120 -1.66 17.90 4.64
C ILE A 120 -2.81 17.48 3.75
N SER A 121 -3.79 16.80 4.33
CA SER A 121 -4.97 16.28 3.63
C SER A 121 -6.21 17.17 3.79
N ASN A 122 -6.25 17.96 4.86
CA ASN A 122 -7.39 18.79 5.25
C ASN A 122 -6.94 20.17 5.75
N PRO A 123 -7.84 21.17 5.80
CA PRO A 123 -7.56 22.45 6.44
C PRO A 123 -7.14 22.26 7.91
N LEU A 124 -5.99 22.82 8.27
CA LEU A 124 -5.42 22.69 9.60
C LEU A 124 -5.94 23.78 10.55
N PRO A 125 -6.06 23.50 11.87
CA PRO A 125 -6.27 24.53 12.88
C PRO A 125 -5.16 25.58 12.89
N GLU A 126 -5.43 26.76 13.46
CA GLU A 126 -4.45 27.85 13.55
C GLU A 126 -3.17 27.43 14.31
N LEU A 127 -3.32 26.67 15.39
CA LEU A 127 -2.21 26.13 16.18
C LEU A 127 -1.68 24.83 15.59
N SER A 128 -1.15 24.89 14.36
CA SER A 128 -0.57 23.73 13.70
C SER A 128 0.91 23.93 13.37
N GLU A 129 1.67 22.85 13.47
CA GLU A 129 3.03 22.71 12.93
C GLU A 129 3.10 21.39 12.17
N VAL A 130 3.18 21.45 10.84
CA VAL A 130 3.28 20.26 9.99
C VAL A 130 4.51 20.39 9.10
N ARG A 131 5.44 19.44 9.19
CA ARG A 131 6.69 19.44 8.42
C ARG A 131 6.83 18.16 7.61
N SER A 132 6.10 18.07 6.49
CA SER A 132 5.95 16.83 5.71
C SER A 132 7.20 16.33 4.97
N TYR A 133 8.32 17.04 5.11
CA TYR A 133 9.62 16.68 4.56
C TYR A 133 10.53 15.97 5.57
N LEU A 134 10.12 15.89 6.85
CA LEU A 134 10.84 15.14 7.88
C LEU A 134 10.40 13.68 7.86
N ALA A 135 11.34 12.79 8.15
CA ALA A 135 11.07 11.36 8.15
C ALA A 135 10.10 10.92 9.26
N SER A 136 10.01 11.66 10.36
CA SER A 136 9.11 11.32 11.47
C SER A 136 8.69 12.53 12.31
N CYS A 137 7.57 12.41 13.03
CA CYS A 137 7.12 13.40 14.03
C CYS A 137 8.07 13.45 15.24
N SER A 138 8.83 12.38 15.54
CA SER A 138 9.90 12.43 16.56
C SER A 138 10.98 13.44 16.20
N THR A 139 11.39 13.52 14.93
CA THR A 139 12.33 14.56 14.48
C THR A 139 11.73 15.95 14.63
N LEU A 140 10.45 16.11 14.26
CA LEU A 140 9.75 17.38 14.38
C LEU A 140 9.74 17.88 15.83
N ILE A 141 9.26 17.06 16.77
CA ILE A 141 9.17 17.48 18.18
C ILE A 141 10.55 17.71 18.79
N TRP A 142 11.56 16.93 18.41
CA TRP A 142 12.94 17.15 18.84
C TRP A 142 13.47 18.50 18.36
N GLY A 143 13.24 18.84 17.09
CA GLY A 143 13.58 20.15 16.55
C GLY A 143 12.88 21.28 17.30
N MET A 144 11.58 21.14 17.56
CA MET A 144 10.79 22.12 18.32
C MET A 144 11.31 22.29 19.76
N LEU A 145 11.73 21.22 20.44
CA LEU A 145 12.34 21.30 21.77
C LEU A 145 13.67 22.05 21.74
N ARG A 146 14.51 21.83 20.72
CA ARG A 146 15.77 22.57 20.54
C ARG A 146 15.52 24.06 20.30
N GLU A 147 14.50 24.40 19.52
CA GLU A 147 14.08 25.80 19.28
C GLU A 147 13.67 26.52 20.59
N GLU A 148 13.18 25.77 21.59
CA GLU A 148 12.87 26.26 22.95
C GLU A 148 14.08 26.20 23.92
N GLY A 149 15.26 25.81 23.43
CA GLY A 149 16.48 25.67 24.25
C GLY A 149 16.47 24.47 25.19
N ILE A 150 15.61 23.47 24.94
CA ILE A 150 15.54 22.25 25.74
C ILE A 150 16.47 21.20 25.13
N SER A 151 17.48 20.81 25.92
CA SER A 151 18.32 19.64 25.59
C SER A 151 17.71 18.37 26.18
N ILE A 152 17.69 17.31 25.39
CA ILE A 152 17.27 15.97 25.86
C ILE A 152 18.45 15.02 26.10
N SER A 153 19.69 15.52 26.03
CA SER A 153 20.90 14.69 26.17
C SER A 153 21.02 13.98 27.52
N ASP A 154 20.37 14.51 28.56
CA ASP A 154 20.39 13.95 29.92
C ASP A 154 19.22 12.98 30.19
N ASP A 155 18.22 12.92 29.30
CA ASP A 155 17.08 11.99 29.41
C ASP A 155 17.23 10.85 28.39
N VAL A 156 18.00 9.84 28.77
CA VAL A 156 18.24 8.65 27.95
C VAL A 156 16.94 7.93 27.59
N SER A 157 15.92 7.97 28.45
CA SER A 157 14.63 7.32 28.18
C SER A 157 13.91 8.02 27.02
N LEU A 158 13.78 9.35 27.11
CA LEU A 158 13.16 10.14 26.05
C LEU A 158 13.97 10.10 24.75
N ALA A 159 15.29 10.20 24.83
CA ALA A 159 16.17 10.07 23.66
C ALA A 159 16.04 8.69 23.00
N THR A 160 15.91 7.62 23.80
CA THR A 160 15.65 6.27 23.27
C THR A 160 14.29 6.17 22.60
N ALA A 161 13.25 6.79 23.16
CA ALA A 161 11.92 6.82 22.55
C ALA A 161 11.96 7.50 21.18
N LEU A 162 12.49 8.72 21.11
CA LEU A 162 12.58 9.52 19.87
C LEU A 162 13.45 8.85 18.81
N TYR A 163 14.58 8.27 19.22
CA TYR A 163 15.42 7.51 18.30
C TYR A 163 14.68 6.28 17.74
N TYR A 164 13.90 5.58 18.58
CA TYR A 164 13.11 4.44 18.12
C TYR A 164 11.99 4.85 17.17
N GLY A 165 11.31 5.98 17.42
CA GLY A 165 10.30 6.55 16.52
C GLY A 165 10.86 6.88 15.14
N LEU A 166 11.98 7.61 15.08
CA LEU A 166 12.65 7.90 13.81
C LEU A 166 13.11 6.63 13.10
N LEU A 167 13.67 5.67 13.83
CA LEU A 167 14.13 4.40 13.26
C LEU A 167 12.98 3.64 12.57
N THR A 168 11.79 3.60 13.16
CA THR A 168 10.67 2.84 12.61
C THR A 168 10.03 3.52 11.41
N ASP A 169 9.86 4.83 11.45
CA ASP A 169 9.18 5.58 10.38
C ASP A 169 10.05 5.80 9.14
N SER A 170 11.37 5.77 9.32
CA SER A 170 12.32 5.93 8.22
C SER A 170 12.78 4.60 7.60
N SER A 171 12.02 3.52 7.78
CA SER A 171 12.33 2.19 7.25
C SER A 171 13.74 1.70 7.65
N ASN A 172 14.09 1.81 8.94
CA ASN A 172 15.45 1.58 9.46
C ASN A 172 16.50 2.53 8.86
N PHE A 173 16.17 3.82 8.76
CA PHE A 173 17.02 4.89 8.21
C PHE A 173 17.31 4.81 6.71
N SER A 174 16.61 3.99 5.94
CA SER A 174 16.74 4.04 4.47
C SER A 174 16.09 5.30 3.88
N GLU A 175 15.13 5.89 4.60
CA GLU A 175 14.29 7.01 4.13
C GLU A 175 14.56 8.33 4.88
N ILE A 176 15.70 8.46 5.56
CA ILE A 176 16.13 9.75 6.10
C ILE A 176 16.85 10.57 5.01
N HIS A 177 16.29 11.73 4.69
CA HIS A 177 16.82 12.63 3.67
C HIS A 177 17.09 14.04 4.19
N HIS A 178 16.34 14.49 5.20
CA HIS A 178 16.49 15.82 5.73
C HIS A 178 17.65 15.88 6.75
N PRO A 179 18.49 16.93 6.76
CA PRO A 179 19.61 17.04 7.70
C PRO A 179 19.19 16.90 9.16
N LEU A 180 18.04 17.45 9.55
CA LEU A 180 17.52 17.35 10.92
C LEU A 180 17.29 15.89 11.38
N ASP A 181 16.89 14.99 10.47
CA ASP A 181 16.74 13.56 10.78
C ASP A 181 18.11 12.91 11.04
N MET A 182 19.11 13.28 10.23
CA MET A 182 20.49 12.80 10.38
C MET A 182 21.12 13.34 11.67
N ASP A 183 20.91 14.63 11.97
CA ASP A 183 21.36 15.28 13.19
C ASP A 183 20.73 14.61 14.40
N MET A 184 19.42 14.31 14.38
CA MET A 184 18.78 13.58 15.48
C MET A 184 19.37 12.18 15.65
N ARG A 185 19.55 11.42 14.55
CA ARG A 185 20.17 10.09 14.58
C ARG A 185 21.56 10.13 15.24
N ASP A 186 22.36 11.15 14.93
CA ASP A 186 23.76 11.23 15.34
C ASP A 186 23.96 11.88 16.72
N GLU A 187 23.08 12.81 17.13
CA GLU A 187 23.20 13.56 18.39
C GLU A 187 22.54 12.86 19.60
N LEU A 188 21.51 12.04 19.38
CA LEU A 188 20.76 11.44 20.49
C LEU A 188 21.59 10.40 21.26
N LYS A 189 21.64 10.57 22.59
CA LYS A 189 22.25 9.60 23.51
C LYS A 189 21.19 8.59 23.97
N TYR A 190 21.01 7.52 23.21
CA TYR A 190 20.01 6.49 23.46
C TYR A 190 20.63 5.19 24.02
N SER A 191 19.76 4.30 24.52
CA SER A 191 20.14 2.95 24.96
C SER A 191 20.13 1.97 23.78
N ASN A 192 21.31 1.62 23.26
CA ASN A 192 21.42 0.62 22.19
C ASN A 192 20.82 -0.75 22.58
N THR A 193 20.90 -1.11 23.86
CA THR A 193 20.30 -2.34 24.39
C THR A 193 18.78 -2.34 24.26
N LEU A 194 18.12 -1.22 24.59
CA LEU A 194 16.66 -1.10 24.46
C LEU A 194 16.24 -1.05 22.99
N ILE A 195 16.93 -0.29 22.14
CA ILE A 195 16.68 -0.28 20.70
C ILE A 195 16.78 -1.70 20.12
N THR A 196 17.86 -2.41 20.44
CA THR A 196 18.06 -3.80 20.00
C THR A 196 16.92 -4.70 20.49
N LYS A 197 16.50 -4.56 21.76
CA LYS A 197 15.38 -5.31 22.32
C LYS A 197 14.08 -5.02 21.56
N PHE A 198 13.72 -3.75 21.36
CA PHE A 198 12.46 -3.37 20.70
C PHE A 198 12.41 -3.84 19.24
N LYS A 199 13.50 -3.65 18.48
CA LYS A 199 13.61 -4.11 17.08
C LYS A 199 13.36 -5.60 16.91
N ASN A 200 13.78 -6.42 17.88
CA ASN A 200 13.70 -7.88 17.81
C ASN A 200 12.45 -8.45 18.51
N SER A 201 11.62 -7.63 19.15
CA SER A 201 10.46 -8.09 19.93
C SER A 201 9.14 -7.85 19.21
N ASN A 202 9.05 -8.19 17.92
CA ASN A 202 7.85 -7.95 17.11
C ASN A 202 6.74 -8.99 17.30
N ILE A 203 7.08 -10.18 17.80
CA ILE A 203 6.18 -11.33 17.93
C ILE A 203 6.06 -11.68 19.42
N SER A 204 4.84 -11.83 19.93
CA SER A 204 4.58 -12.33 21.29
C SER A 204 4.78 -13.84 21.39
N GLN A 205 4.92 -14.36 22.62
CA GLN A 205 5.00 -15.82 22.84
C GLN A 205 3.77 -16.56 22.31
N GLU A 206 2.58 -15.97 22.44
CA GLU A 206 1.35 -16.56 21.92
C GLU A 206 1.33 -16.56 20.38
N GLU A 207 1.73 -15.46 19.75
CA GLU A 207 1.82 -15.39 18.28
C GLU A 207 2.89 -16.34 17.73
N LEU A 208 4.02 -16.50 18.44
CA LEU A 208 5.04 -17.49 18.11
C LEU A 208 4.50 -18.92 18.22
N ARG A 209 3.71 -19.22 19.25
CA ARG A 209 3.02 -20.50 19.41
C ARG A 209 2.06 -20.75 18.24
N ILE A 210 1.25 -19.75 17.88
CA ILE A 210 0.32 -19.81 16.75
C ILE A 210 1.08 -20.09 15.45
N ALA A 211 2.16 -19.36 15.18
CA ALA A 211 2.99 -19.56 14.00
C ALA A 211 3.61 -20.96 13.97
N GLY A 212 4.18 -21.42 15.10
CA GLY A 212 4.77 -22.76 15.19
C GLY A 212 3.76 -23.88 14.91
N ILE A 213 2.55 -23.79 15.46
CA ILE A 213 1.49 -24.78 15.21
C ILE A 213 1.00 -24.72 13.75
N ALA A 214 0.85 -23.52 13.20
CA ALA A 214 0.48 -23.34 11.80
C ALA A 214 1.50 -24.02 10.88
N LEU A 215 2.79 -23.75 11.05
CA LEU A 215 3.84 -24.33 10.22
C LEU A 215 3.86 -25.87 10.27
N LEU A 216 3.66 -26.46 11.45
CA LEU A 216 3.52 -27.92 11.61
C LEU A 216 2.30 -28.50 10.88
N GLY A 217 1.23 -27.70 10.73
CA GLY A 217 -0.01 -28.07 10.05
C GLY A 217 -0.08 -27.65 8.59
N SER A 218 1.03 -27.24 7.99
CA SER A 218 1.06 -26.83 6.57
C SER A 218 0.83 -28.02 5.63
N GLU A 219 0.02 -27.80 4.61
CA GLU A 219 -0.24 -28.77 3.55
C GLU A 219 0.51 -28.35 2.30
N TYR A 220 1.36 -29.23 1.77
CA TYR A 220 2.12 -28.96 0.56
C TYR A 220 1.59 -29.76 -0.64
N TYR A 221 1.36 -29.07 -1.75
CA TYR A 221 0.80 -29.60 -2.98
C TYR A 221 1.88 -29.62 -4.07
N ARG A 222 2.56 -30.77 -4.18
CA ARG A 222 3.76 -30.96 -5.03
C ARG A 222 3.55 -30.61 -6.50
N ASP A 223 2.43 -31.03 -7.08
CA ASP A 223 2.21 -30.90 -8.53
C ASP A 223 2.19 -29.43 -9.01
N ASN A 224 1.85 -28.50 -8.13
CA ASN A 224 1.72 -27.07 -8.44
C ASN A 224 2.52 -26.18 -7.47
N HIS A 225 3.44 -26.77 -6.69
CA HIS A 225 4.36 -26.05 -5.82
C HIS A 225 3.73 -25.01 -4.88
N TYR A 226 2.56 -25.30 -4.29
CA TYR A 226 1.92 -24.39 -3.34
C TYR A 226 1.67 -25.00 -1.98
N SER A 227 1.58 -24.13 -0.95
CA SER A 227 1.22 -24.52 0.41
C SER A 227 -0.07 -23.86 0.90
N ILE A 228 -0.88 -24.60 1.64
CA ILE A 228 -2.05 -24.08 2.36
C ILE A 228 -1.85 -24.32 3.85
N VAL A 229 -2.07 -23.29 4.67
CA VAL A 229 -1.97 -23.40 6.12
C VAL A 229 -3.15 -22.73 6.82
N LYS A 230 -3.74 -23.46 7.76
CA LYS A 230 -4.70 -22.93 8.72
C LYS A 230 -3.95 -22.48 9.97
N THR A 231 -4.32 -21.32 10.52
CA THR A 231 -3.82 -20.85 11.81
C THR A 231 -4.95 -20.73 12.82
N ASP A 232 -4.61 -20.73 14.11
CA ASP A 232 -5.49 -20.19 15.15
C ASP A 232 -5.80 -18.70 14.86
N PRO A 233 -6.90 -18.14 15.40
CA PRO A 233 -7.24 -16.73 15.21
C PRO A 233 -6.09 -15.81 15.64
N CYS A 234 -5.58 -15.00 14.71
CA CYS A 234 -4.45 -14.11 14.95
C CYS A 234 -4.60 -12.80 14.18
N ASP A 235 -3.72 -11.85 14.46
CA ASP A 235 -3.64 -10.61 13.70
C ASP A 235 -3.15 -10.88 12.26
N PRO A 236 -3.64 -10.15 11.24
CA PRO A 236 -3.19 -10.31 9.86
C PRO A 236 -1.66 -10.20 9.68
N ASN A 237 -0.95 -9.46 10.53
CA ASN A 237 0.51 -9.41 10.49
C ASN A 237 1.15 -10.78 10.74
N ILE A 238 0.57 -11.59 11.64
CA ILE A 238 1.06 -12.94 11.95
C ILE A 238 0.79 -13.90 10.80
N LEU A 239 -0.36 -13.80 10.14
CA LEU A 239 -0.60 -14.52 8.88
C LEU A 239 0.48 -14.18 7.85
N GLY A 240 0.86 -12.90 7.79
CA GLY A 240 1.94 -12.43 6.92
C GLY A 240 3.29 -13.06 7.23
N ILE A 241 3.68 -13.13 8.50
CA ILE A 241 4.92 -13.76 8.96
C ILE A 241 4.93 -15.26 8.62
N ILE A 242 3.83 -15.96 8.90
CA ILE A 242 3.70 -17.39 8.57
C ILE A 242 3.82 -17.60 7.06
N SER A 243 3.20 -16.74 6.27
CA SER A 243 3.25 -16.84 4.80
C SER A 243 4.66 -16.57 4.27
N ASP A 244 5.36 -15.56 4.82
CA ASP A 244 6.75 -15.26 4.45
C ASP A 244 7.66 -16.45 4.76
N MET A 245 7.53 -17.08 5.94
CA MET A 245 8.28 -18.28 6.30
C MET A 245 7.99 -19.48 5.39
N LEU A 246 6.73 -19.67 4.96
CA LEU A 246 6.38 -20.74 4.03
C LEU A 246 6.97 -20.52 2.63
N LEU A 247 7.08 -19.26 2.19
CA LEU A 247 7.64 -18.92 0.89
C LEU A 247 9.17 -19.08 0.84
N GLU A 248 9.84 -19.13 2.00
CA GLU A 248 11.28 -19.42 2.09
C GLU A 248 11.62 -20.92 1.91
N VAL A 249 10.60 -21.79 1.83
CA VAL A 249 10.78 -23.23 1.60
C VAL A 249 11.07 -23.48 0.12
N GLU A 250 12.15 -24.22 -0.17
CA GLU A 250 12.71 -24.46 -1.51
C GLU A 250 11.68 -24.77 -2.61
N ASP A 251 10.70 -25.62 -2.32
CA ASP A 251 9.72 -26.08 -3.31
C ASP A 251 8.37 -25.33 -3.26
N VAL A 252 8.25 -24.23 -2.50
CA VAL A 252 6.99 -23.46 -2.34
C VAL A 252 7.05 -22.16 -3.13
N ASP A 253 6.41 -22.16 -4.29
CA ASP A 253 6.28 -21.01 -5.20
C ASP A 253 5.19 -20.02 -4.77
N CYS A 254 4.18 -20.53 -4.06
CA CYS A 254 3.03 -19.77 -3.60
C CYS A 254 2.46 -20.36 -2.30
N CYS A 255 1.94 -19.52 -1.41
CA CYS A 255 1.25 -20.00 -0.22
C CYS A 255 -0.01 -19.21 0.12
N LEU A 256 -0.93 -19.90 0.79
CA LEU A 256 -2.15 -19.36 1.38
C LEU A 256 -2.15 -19.68 2.88
N ALA A 257 -2.05 -18.64 3.72
CA ALA A 257 -2.31 -18.74 5.15
C ALA A 257 -3.68 -18.14 5.48
N TYR A 258 -4.45 -18.79 6.35
CA TYR A 258 -5.76 -18.26 6.75
C TYR A 258 -6.11 -18.51 8.23
N SER A 259 -6.86 -17.58 8.80
CA SER A 259 -7.40 -17.66 10.16
C SER A 259 -8.92 -17.46 10.16
N ILE A 260 -9.63 -18.34 10.86
CA ILE A 260 -11.10 -18.31 10.97
C ILE A 260 -11.48 -17.48 12.19
N HIS A 261 -12.28 -16.43 12.00
CA HIS A 261 -12.83 -15.59 13.08
C HIS A 261 -14.36 -15.70 13.11
N GLU A 262 -14.99 -15.17 14.15
CA GLU A 262 -16.45 -15.21 14.32
C GLU A 262 -17.21 -14.58 13.13
N GLY A 263 -16.73 -13.44 12.65
CA GLY A 263 -17.37 -12.67 11.55
C GLY A 263 -16.91 -13.03 10.13
N GLY A 264 -15.91 -13.90 10.00
CA GLY A 264 -15.32 -14.21 8.69
C GLY A 264 -13.90 -14.74 8.77
N ILE A 265 -13.26 -14.88 7.62
CA ILE A 265 -11.92 -15.45 7.50
C ILE A 265 -10.97 -14.38 7.00
N LYS A 266 -9.77 -14.32 7.56
CA LYS A 266 -8.67 -13.50 7.04
C LYS A 266 -7.69 -14.41 6.31
N ILE A 267 -7.20 -13.95 5.16
CA ILE A 267 -6.21 -14.66 4.36
C ILE A 267 -4.98 -13.79 4.11
N SER A 268 -3.84 -14.45 3.99
CA SER A 268 -2.58 -13.91 3.49
C SER A 268 -2.09 -14.80 2.37
N VAL A 269 -1.70 -14.18 1.25
CA VAL A 269 -1.20 -14.87 0.06
C VAL A 269 0.20 -14.36 -0.24
N ARG A 270 1.11 -15.27 -0.57
CA ARG A 270 2.44 -14.95 -1.07
C ARG A 270 2.74 -15.71 -2.34
N SER A 271 3.50 -15.10 -3.24
CA SER A 271 4.09 -15.81 -4.36
C SER A 271 5.43 -15.22 -4.76
N CYS A 272 6.35 -16.09 -5.20
CA CYS A 272 7.67 -15.73 -5.70
C CYS A 272 7.87 -16.07 -7.19
N VAL A 273 6.83 -16.55 -7.88
CA VAL A 273 6.87 -16.92 -9.31
C VAL A 273 6.02 -16.00 -10.16
N LYS A 274 6.43 -15.79 -11.42
CA LYS A 274 5.76 -14.84 -12.32
C LYS A 274 4.41 -15.34 -12.85
N GLU A 275 4.18 -16.65 -12.80
CA GLU A 275 2.94 -17.33 -13.21
C GLU A 275 1.79 -17.08 -12.24
N VAL A 276 2.09 -16.67 -11.00
CA VAL A 276 1.10 -16.50 -9.93
C VAL A 276 1.28 -15.13 -9.27
N LYS A 277 0.42 -14.18 -9.61
CA LYS A 277 0.36 -12.91 -8.87
C LYS A 277 -0.48 -13.10 -7.59
N ALA A 278 0.08 -12.75 -6.44
CA ALA A 278 -0.57 -12.92 -5.14
C ALA A 278 -1.88 -12.13 -5.03
N ASP A 279 -1.94 -10.90 -5.55
CA ASP A 279 -3.14 -10.05 -5.53
C ASP A 279 -4.26 -10.62 -6.41
N GLU A 280 -3.91 -11.18 -7.56
CA GLU A 280 -4.84 -11.91 -8.42
C GLU A 280 -5.37 -13.16 -7.73
N LEU A 281 -4.50 -13.99 -7.15
CA LEU A 281 -4.90 -15.19 -6.43
C LEU A 281 -5.80 -14.86 -5.23
N ALA A 282 -5.48 -13.82 -4.47
CA ALA A 282 -6.32 -13.36 -3.37
C ALA A 282 -7.72 -12.92 -3.86
N ARG A 283 -7.81 -12.19 -4.99
CA ARG A 283 -9.10 -11.85 -5.61
C ARG A 283 -9.88 -13.10 -6.03
N PHE A 284 -9.21 -14.07 -6.65
CA PHE A 284 -9.82 -15.32 -7.10
C PHE A 284 -10.38 -16.13 -5.91
N ILE A 285 -9.59 -16.29 -4.84
CA ILE A 285 -10.01 -17.02 -3.64
C ILE A 285 -11.23 -16.36 -2.97
N CYS A 286 -11.25 -15.03 -2.91
CA CYS A 286 -12.32 -14.27 -2.28
C CYS A 286 -13.56 -14.05 -3.17
N GLU A 287 -13.52 -14.44 -4.44
CA GLU A 287 -14.58 -14.13 -5.41
C GLU A 287 -15.95 -14.69 -4.98
N GLY A 288 -16.94 -13.79 -4.91
CA GLY A 288 -18.32 -14.10 -4.50
C GLY A 288 -18.54 -14.22 -2.99
N VAL A 289 -17.48 -14.20 -2.18
CA VAL A 289 -17.56 -14.40 -0.71
C VAL A 289 -16.84 -13.34 0.11
N GLY A 290 -16.13 -12.41 -0.52
CA GLY A 290 -15.36 -11.40 0.17
C GLY A 290 -14.62 -10.47 -0.77
N ASN A 291 -13.51 -9.91 -0.29
CA ASN A 291 -12.62 -9.07 -1.07
C ASN A 291 -11.15 -9.46 -0.83
N GLY A 292 -10.37 -9.50 -1.90
CA GLY A 292 -8.94 -9.80 -1.87
C GLY A 292 -8.16 -8.78 -2.70
N GLY A 293 -6.88 -8.60 -2.39
CA GLY A 293 -6.02 -7.66 -3.10
C GLY A 293 -4.67 -7.47 -2.43
N GLY A 294 -3.84 -6.60 -3.01
CA GLY A 294 -2.48 -6.33 -2.54
C GLY A 294 -1.54 -6.11 -3.71
N HIS A 295 -0.32 -6.61 -3.57
CA HIS A 295 0.73 -6.55 -4.58
C HIS A 295 0.98 -7.93 -5.22
N THR A 296 1.76 -7.94 -6.30
CA THR A 296 2.09 -9.15 -7.06
C THR A 296 2.76 -10.25 -6.23
N ILE A 297 3.53 -9.88 -5.20
CA ILE A 297 4.26 -10.82 -4.33
C ILE A 297 3.51 -11.05 -3.01
N LYS A 298 2.88 -10.02 -2.45
CA LYS A 298 2.23 -10.06 -1.14
C LYS A 298 0.83 -9.50 -1.21
N ALA A 299 -0.15 -10.33 -0.85
CA ALA A 299 -1.54 -9.96 -0.85
C ALA A 299 -2.27 -10.52 0.38
N GLY A 300 -3.50 -10.05 0.57
CA GLY A 300 -4.38 -10.53 1.60
C GLY A 300 -5.83 -10.39 1.21
N GLY A 301 -6.71 -10.81 2.09
CA GLY A 301 -8.14 -10.73 1.84
C GLY A 301 -8.97 -11.02 3.06
N SER A 302 -10.26 -10.75 2.94
CA SER A 302 -11.24 -11.08 3.95
C SER A 302 -12.49 -11.67 3.32
N ILE A 303 -12.88 -12.84 3.82
CA ILE A 303 -14.11 -13.53 3.46
C ILE A 303 -15.15 -13.25 4.53
N ILE A 304 -16.37 -12.91 4.11
CA ILE A 304 -17.49 -12.58 4.98
C ILE A 304 -18.28 -13.86 5.24
N ARG A 305 -18.43 -14.23 6.52
CA ARG A 305 -19.12 -15.47 6.92
C ARG A 305 -20.51 -15.62 6.28
N SER A 306 -21.32 -14.57 6.32
CA SER A 306 -22.68 -14.61 5.77
C SER A 306 -22.74 -14.85 4.26
N LEU A 307 -21.66 -14.56 3.52
CA LEU A 307 -21.60 -14.86 2.08
C LEU A 307 -21.22 -16.33 1.83
N LEU A 308 -20.37 -16.92 2.66
CA LEU A 308 -20.10 -18.37 2.62
C LEU A 308 -21.35 -19.18 2.96
N GLU A 309 -22.06 -18.81 4.03
CA GLU A 309 -23.28 -19.51 4.44
C GLU A 309 -24.39 -19.41 3.37
N LYS A 310 -24.44 -18.31 2.60
CA LYS A 310 -25.34 -18.18 1.44
C LYS A 310 -24.99 -19.13 0.28
N GLN A 311 -23.77 -19.62 0.23
CA GLN A 311 -23.33 -20.66 -0.70
C GLN A 311 -23.50 -22.07 -0.10
N GLU A 312 -24.32 -22.20 0.96
CA GLU A 312 -24.61 -23.47 1.65
C GLU A 312 -23.37 -24.14 2.26
N LEU A 313 -22.29 -23.37 2.50
CA LEU A 313 -21.09 -23.87 3.15
C LEU A 313 -21.22 -23.79 4.67
N ASP A 314 -21.04 -24.93 5.34
CA ASP A 314 -20.99 -24.98 6.81
C ASP A 314 -19.78 -24.21 7.35
N TYR A 315 -20.01 -23.28 8.27
CA TYR A 315 -18.94 -22.45 8.85
C TYR A 315 -18.18 -23.18 9.96
N ASN A 316 -17.45 -24.23 9.59
CA ASN A 316 -16.55 -24.98 10.47
C ASN A 316 -15.16 -25.16 9.82
N SER A 317 -14.18 -25.57 10.63
CA SER A 317 -12.78 -25.66 10.18
C SER A 317 -12.57 -26.58 8.99
N SER A 318 -13.24 -27.75 8.96
CA SER A 318 -13.06 -28.76 7.91
C SER A 318 -13.67 -28.31 6.59
N SER A 319 -14.87 -27.75 6.62
CA SER A 319 -15.54 -27.21 5.43
C SER A 319 -14.79 -26.02 4.84
N VAL A 320 -14.29 -25.11 5.68
CA VAL A 320 -13.46 -23.98 5.24
C VAL A 320 -12.14 -24.45 4.64
N GLN A 321 -11.50 -25.46 5.24
CA GLN A 321 -10.29 -26.06 4.67
C GLN A 321 -10.57 -26.66 3.29
N GLN A 322 -11.65 -27.42 3.15
CA GLN A 322 -12.05 -27.99 1.86
C GLN A 322 -12.32 -26.90 0.81
N PHE A 323 -13.01 -25.82 1.19
CA PHE A 323 -13.22 -24.66 0.31
C PHE A 323 -11.91 -24.08 -0.22
N PHE A 324 -10.91 -23.87 0.65
CA PHE A 324 -9.61 -23.35 0.20
C PHE A 324 -8.85 -24.34 -0.68
N ARG A 325 -8.94 -25.65 -0.38
CA ARG A 325 -8.35 -26.68 -1.24
C ARG A 325 -8.96 -26.65 -2.64
N GLU A 326 -10.28 -26.54 -2.75
CA GLU A 326 -10.99 -26.45 -4.03
C GLU A 326 -10.63 -25.16 -4.76
N ARG A 327 -10.68 -24.00 -4.10
CA ARG A 327 -10.30 -22.72 -4.72
C ARG A 327 -8.85 -22.72 -5.23
N MET A 328 -7.91 -23.22 -4.44
CA MET A 328 -6.51 -23.32 -4.88
C MET A 328 -6.37 -24.29 -6.04
N LYS A 329 -6.98 -25.47 -5.96
CA LYS A 329 -6.97 -26.45 -7.05
C LYS A 329 -7.55 -25.87 -8.35
N ASP A 330 -8.70 -25.21 -8.28
CA ASP A 330 -9.36 -24.61 -9.44
C ASP A 330 -8.49 -23.51 -10.06
N TYR A 331 -7.83 -22.68 -9.24
CA TYR A 331 -6.93 -21.64 -9.73
C TYR A 331 -5.78 -22.19 -10.58
N PHE A 332 -5.21 -23.33 -10.18
CA PHE A 332 -4.08 -23.95 -10.87
C PHE A 332 -4.51 -24.85 -12.04
N LEU A 333 -5.66 -25.53 -11.94
CA LEU A 333 -6.15 -26.43 -13.00
C LEU A 333 -6.93 -25.71 -14.11
N ASP A 334 -7.74 -24.72 -13.76
CA ASP A 334 -8.55 -23.95 -14.72
C ASP A 334 -7.79 -22.69 -15.15
N ASN A 335 -6.57 -22.88 -15.66
CA ASN A 335 -5.76 -21.78 -16.17
C ASN A 335 -4.83 -22.25 -17.29
N GLU A 336 -4.90 -21.58 -18.44
CA GLU A 336 -3.99 -21.78 -19.55
C GLU A 336 -2.86 -20.74 -19.50
N ILE A 337 -1.61 -21.17 -19.58
CA ILE A 337 -0.45 -20.27 -19.58
C ILE A 337 0.23 -20.34 -20.96
N ILE A 338 0.36 -19.19 -21.60
CA ILE A 338 0.98 -19.05 -22.92
C ILE A 338 2.20 -18.14 -22.79
N TYR A 339 3.35 -18.66 -23.18
CA TYR A 339 4.58 -17.88 -23.34
C TYR A 339 4.75 -17.54 -24.82
N ALA A 340 4.52 -16.27 -25.18
CA ALA A 340 4.56 -15.82 -26.57
C ALA A 340 5.94 -16.00 -27.24
N SER A 341 7.02 -16.15 -26.46
CA SER A 341 8.36 -16.49 -26.95
C SER A 341 8.38 -17.79 -27.75
N ASP A 342 7.69 -18.81 -27.25
CA ASP A 342 7.73 -20.19 -27.74
C ASP A 342 6.40 -20.64 -28.37
N TYR A 343 5.41 -19.74 -28.38
CA TYR A 343 4.09 -20.00 -28.92
C TYR A 343 4.00 -19.62 -30.41
N GLN A 344 3.48 -20.55 -31.21
CA GLN A 344 3.01 -20.25 -32.57
C GLN A 344 1.49 -20.32 -32.58
N ALA A 345 0.85 -19.19 -32.88
CA ALA A 345 -0.59 -19.13 -32.94
C ALA A 345 -1.13 -19.90 -34.16
N ASP A 346 -2.04 -20.83 -33.92
CA ASP A 346 -2.90 -21.39 -34.95
C ASP A 346 -4.10 -20.45 -35.15
N ILE A 347 -4.17 -19.83 -36.33
CA ILE A 347 -5.22 -18.87 -36.70
C ILE A 347 -6.37 -19.52 -37.47
N SER A 348 -6.33 -20.85 -37.70
CA SER A 348 -7.32 -21.55 -38.52
C SER A 348 -8.75 -21.50 -37.95
N ASP A 349 -8.87 -21.38 -36.63
CA ASP A 349 -10.13 -21.24 -35.89
C ASP A 349 -10.46 -19.80 -35.49
N MET A 350 -9.70 -18.81 -36.01
CA MET A 350 -9.83 -17.41 -35.64
C MET A 350 -10.49 -16.58 -36.74
N ASP A 351 -11.30 -15.61 -36.32
CA ASP A 351 -11.89 -14.62 -37.21
C ASP A 351 -10.88 -13.50 -37.49
N LYS A 352 -10.92 -12.92 -38.69
CA LYS A 352 -10.08 -11.78 -39.09
C LYS A 352 -10.77 -10.46 -38.73
N TYR A 353 -10.01 -9.54 -38.13
CA TYR A 353 -10.49 -8.20 -37.76
C TYR A 353 -9.49 -7.14 -38.20
N LYS A 354 -9.99 -5.92 -38.38
CA LYS A 354 -9.18 -4.74 -38.66
C LYS A 354 -9.34 -3.71 -37.56
N SER A 355 -8.29 -2.92 -37.33
CA SER A 355 -8.29 -1.84 -36.35
C SER A 355 -9.30 -0.77 -36.74
N LYS A 356 -10.12 -0.36 -35.78
CA LYS A 356 -10.93 0.85 -35.90
C LYS A 356 -10.00 2.06 -35.84
N LYS A 357 -10.40 3.15 -36.50
CA LYS A 357 -9.73 4.44 -36.30
C LYS A 357 -10.13 4.97 -34.93
N ILE A 358 -9.21 4.90 -33.96
CA ILE A 358 -9.42 5.37 -32.59
C ILE A 358 -8.52 6.55 -32.34
N TYR A 359 -9.07 7.63 -31.80
CA TYR A 359 -8.30 8.77 -31.36
C TYR A 359 -7.79 8.52 -29.94
N LEU A 360 -6.49 8.70 -29.75
CA LEU A 360 -5.74 8.49 -28.53
C LEU A 360 -4.88 9.72 -28.23
N GLY A 361 -4.17 9.68 -27.11
CA GLY A 361 -3.22 10.71 -26.71
C GLY A 361 -1.79 10.23 -26.83
N TYR A 362 -0.85 11.12 -27.11
CA TYR A 362 0.58 10.85 -27.00
C TYR A 362 1.37 12.07 -26.55
N ALA A 363 2.53 11.86 -25.94
CA ALA A 363 3.51 12.89 -25.62
C ALA A 363 4.92 12.38 -25.92
N LYS A 364 5.79 13.24 -26.45
CA LYS A 364 7.21 12.91 -26.62
C LYS A 364 7.93 13.13 -25.29
N GLY A 365 8.69 12.16 -24.81
CA GLY A 365 9.36 12.21 -23.50
C GLY A 365 10.26 13.44 -23.34
N SER A 366 10.98 13.80 -24.41
CA SER A 366 11.86 14.99 -24.44
C SER A 366 11.12 16.33 -24.46
N ASP A 367 9.83 16.37 -24.80
CA ASP A 367 8.99 17.57 -24.65
C ASP A 367 8.62 17.81 -23.17
N ILE A 368 8.71 16.78 -22.34
CA ILE A 368 8.29 16.78 -20.93
C ILE A 368 9.47 17.06 -20.00
N MET A 369 10.57 16.32 -20.18
CA MET A 369 11.78 16.37 -19.34
C MET A 369 13.04 16.15 -20.19
N PRO A 370 14.22 16.64 -19.76
CA PRO A 370 15.46 16.41 -20.47
C PRO A 370 15.83 14.93 -20.59
N VAL A 371 16.48 14.56 -21.69
CA VAL A 371 17.02 13.22 -21.94
C VAL A 371 18.01 12.82 -20.83
N GLY A 372 17.95 11.57 -20.38
CA GLY A 372 18.70 11.01 -19.25
C GLY A 372 18.03 11.22 -17.88
N THR A 373 16.86 11.87 -17.83
CA THR A 373 16.12 12.05 -16.58
C THR A 373 15.34 10.79 -16.23
N LYS A 374 15.52 10.29 -14.99
CA LYS A 374 14.69 9.24 -14.40
C LYS A 374 13.45 9.86 -13.74
N ILE A 375 12.29 9.46 -14.24
CA ILE A 375 10.98 9.92 -13.76
C ILE A 375 10.13 8.73 -13.33
N ILE A 376 9.12 9.01 -12.51
CA ILE A 376 8.01 8.10 -12.22
C ILE A 376 6.76 8.69 -12.84
N ILE A 377 6.11 7.97 -13.74
CA ILE A 377 4.77 8.32 -14.23
C ILE A 377 3.78 7.59 -13.34
N ARG A 378 2.93 8.32 -12.62
CA ARG A 378 1.81 7.75 -11.86
C ARG A 378 0.55 7.84 -12.70
N ALA A 379 -0.09 6.70 -12.93
CA ALA A 379 -1.34 6.58 -13.67
C ALA A 379 -2.29 5.59 -12.96
N LEU A 380 -3.44 5.29 -13.57
CA LEU A 380 -4.43 4.35 -13.02
C LEU A 380 -3.86 2.94 -12.85
N GLU A 381 -2.91 2.57 -13.71
CA GLU A 381 -2.26 1.26 -13.74
C GLU A 381 -1.20 1.11 -12.64
N GLY A 382 -0.76 2.21 -12.04
CA GLY A 382 0.32 2.27 -11.07
C GLY A 382 1.41 3.28 -11.41
N ASP A 383 2.53 3.15 -10.71
CA ASP A 383 3.73 3.95 -10.90
C ASP A 383 4.68 3.24 -11.88
N PHE A 384 5.16 3.97 -12.90
CA PHE A 384 6.08 3.50 -13.93
C PHE A 384 7.41 4.25 -13.83
N ASP A 385 8.50 3.55 -13.54
CA ASP A 385 9.85 4.12 -13.65
C ASP A 385 10.26 4.21 -15.13
N VAL A 386 10.58 5.42 -15.58
CA VAL A 386 10.96 5.70 -16.98
C VAL A 386 12.24 6.54 -16.99
N GLU A 387 13.22 6.11 -17.78
CA GLU A 387 14.36 6.95 -18.13
C GLU A 387 14.10 7.58 -19.49
N ILE A 388 14.04 8.91 -19.56
CA ILE A 388 13.73 9.62 -20.81
C ILE A 388 14.90 9.49 -21.78
N ALA A 389 14.68 8.79 -22.89
CA ALA A 389 15.57 8.77 -24.05
C ALA A 389 15.03 9.71 -25.16
N GLU A 390 15.84 9.98 -26.19
CA GLU A 390 15.44 10.84 -27.32
C GLU A 390 14.21 10.32 -28.07
N ASP A 391 14.08 8.99 -28.12
CA ASP A 391 13.03 8.24 -28.81
C ASP A 391 11.90 7.80 -27.85
N THR A 392 11.87 8.25 -26.60
CA THR A 392 10.81 7.88 -25.66
C THR A 392 9.49 8.57 -26.02
N TYR A 393 8.44 7.78 -26.20
CA TYR A 393 7.06 8.23 -26.41
C TYR A 393 6.17 7.67 -25.32
N ILE A 394 5.23 8.48 -24.85
CA ILE A 394 4.22 8.10 -23.87
C ILE A 394 2.86 8.16 -24.57
N VAL A 395 2.06 7.10 -24.48
CA VAL A 395 0.76 6.98 -25.14
C VAL A 395 -0.33 6.85 -24.08
N ALA A 396 -1.39 7.64 -24.22
CA ALA A 396 -2.60 7.56 -23.41
C ALA A 396 -3.69 6.81 -24.20
N GLY A 397 -4.07 5.65 -23.69
CA GLY A 397 -4.96 4.70 -24.32
C GLY A 397 -6.46 5.03 -24.22
N VAL A 398 -7.30 4.04 -24.49
CA VAL A 398 -8.75 4.22 -24.72
C VAL A 398 -9.51 4.57 -23.43
N ARG A 399 -9.04 4.06 -22.29
CA ARG A 399 -9.56 4.33 -20.94
C ARG A 399 -8.67 5.30 -20.15
N GLY A 400 -7.66 5.89 -20.79
CA GLY A 400 -6.70 6.80 -20.18
C GLY A 400 -5.44 6.11 -19.67
N GLU A 401 -5.32 4.81 -19.90
CA GLU A 401 -4.17 4.04 -19.47
C GLU A 401 -2.87 4.52 -20.13
N ILE A 402 -1.77 4.54 -19.36
CA ILE A 402 -0.50 5.06 -19.85
C ILE A 402 0.46 3.95 -20.26
N TYR A 403 1.02 4.08 -21.46
CA TYR A 403 2.07 3.21 -21.99
C TYR A 403 3.30 4.01 -22.38
N VAL A 404 4.48 3.38 -22.29
CA VAL A 404 5.74 3.94 -22.78
C VAL A 404 6.22 3.09 -23.95
N THR A 405 6.66 3.74 -25.02
CA THR A 405 7.10 3.10 -26.26
C THR A 405 8.24 3.91 -26.89
N THR A 406 8.83 3.37 -27.96
CA THR A 406 9.86 4.07 -28.76
C THR A 406 9.24 4.81 -29.93
N GLU A 407 9.94 5.78 -30.51
CA GLU A 407 9.49 6.53 -31.69
C GLU A 407 9.20 5.60 -32.88
N GLU A 408 10.06 4.60 -33.11
CA GLU A 408 9.87 3.59 -34.16
C GLU A 408 8.57 2.80 -33.98
N MET A 409 8.31 2.34 -32.75
CA MET A 409 7.07 1.63 -32.43
C MET A 409 5.87 2.56 -32.49
N PHE A 410 6.00 3.81 -32.06
CA PHE A 410 4.93 4.79 -32.19
C PHE A 410 4.54 5.02 -33.65
N ASP A 411 5.50 5.29 -34.52
CA ASP A 411 5.25 5.57 -35.95
C ASP A 411 4.73 4.33 -36.70
N THR A 412 4.99 3.13 -36.18
CA THR A 412 4.45 1.87 -36.75
C THR A 412 2.96 1.69 -36.49
N TYR A 413 2.46 2.08 -35.31
CA TYR A 413 1.08 1.78 -34.87
C TYR A 413 0.16 3.00 -34.80
N TYR A 414 0.71 4.22 -34.88
CA TYR A 414 -0.02 5.47 -34.64
C TYR A 414 0.32 6.52 -35.70
N ASN A 415 -0.69 7.29 -36.10
CA ASN A 415 -0.51 8.51 -36.87
C ASN A 415 -0.78 9.73 -36.00
N ARG A 416 0.08 10.75 -36.08
CA ARG A 416 -0.15 12.03 -35.40
C ARG A 416 -1.41 12.70 -35.95
N SER A 417 -2.14 13.38 -35.08
CA SER A 417 -3.41 14.04 -35.40
C SER A 417 -3.43 15.44 -34.80
N ASP A 418 -3.94 16.40 -35.56
CA ASP A 418 -4.16 17.78 -35.08
C ASP A 418 -5.50 17.95 -34.35
N ALA A 419 -6.25 16.86 -34.15
CA ALA A 419 -7.50 16.88 -33.41
C ALA A 419 -7.28 17.25 -31.93
N GLU A 420 -8.29 17.86 -31.32
CA GLU A 420 -8.27 18.11 -29.87
C GLU A 420 -8.36 16.77 -29.13
N TYR A 421 -7.40 16.50 -28.24
CA TYR A 421 -7.42 15.32 -27.39
C TYR A 421 -8.07 15.66 -26.05
N ARG A 422 -9.05 14.84 -25.65
CA ARG A 422 -9.63 14.87 -24.31
C ARG A 422 -9.29 13.57 -23.61
N TYR A 423 -8.57 13.68 -22.50
CA TYR A 423 -8.22 12.53 -21.69
C TYR A 423 -9.47 11.85 -21.12
N PRO A 424 -9.64 10.53 -21.34
CA PRO A 424 -10.87 9.82 -20.99
C PRO A 424 -10.84 9.19 -19.58
N GLY A 425 -9.70 9.20 -18.89
CA GLY A 425 -9.55 8.55 -17.58
C GLY A 425 -10.02 9.41 -16.41
N ASP A 426 -10.41 8.76 -15.32
CA ASP A 426 -10.90 9.40 -14.09
C ASP A 426 -9.77 9.91 -13.18
N TYR A 427 -8.52 9.59 -13.50
CA TYR A 427 -7.33 10.05 -12.79
C TYR A 427 -6.35 10.70 -13.76
N GLU A 428 -5.99 11.94 -13.47
CA GLU A 428 -5.02 12.71 -14.23
C GLU A 428 -3.59 12.18 -14.00
N PRO A 429 -2.91 11.66 -15.04
CA PRO A 429 -1.60 11.08 -14.88
C PRO A 429 -0.57 12.17 -14.55
N ILE A 430 0.28 11.89 -13.56
CA ILE A 430 1.30 12.83 -13.07
C ILE A 430 2.70 12.26 -13.23
N ILE A 431 3.67 13.15 -13.42
CA ILE A 431 5.09 12.83 -13.51
C ILE A 431 5.78 13.30 -12.23
N ARG A 432 6.59 12.44 -11.63
CA ARG A 432 7.41 12.74 -10.45
C ARG A 432 8.89 12.58 -10.80
N THR A 433 9.72 13.55 -10.42
CA THR A 433 11.18 13.40 -10.57
C THR A 433 11.77 12.71 -9.34
N GLN A 434 12.62 11.69 -9.54
CA GLN A 434 13.23 10.95 -8.43
C GLN A 434 14.16 11.82 -7.55
N LYS A 435 14.70 12.92 -8.08
CA LYS A 435 15.66 13.78 -7.35
C LYS A 435 15.07 14.94 -6.55
N HIS A 436 13.84 15.37 -6.82
CA HIS A 436 13.28 16.58 -6.19
C HIS A 436 11.80 16.53 -5.81
N GLY A 437 11.10 15.40 -5.98
CA GLY A 437 9.71 15.25 -5.54
C GLY A 437 8.70 16.17 -6.23
N GLN A 438 9.14 17.02 -7.18
CA GLN A 438 8.27 17.86 -7.99
C GLN A 438 7.35 16.98 -8.82
N THR A 439 6.06 17.24 -8.67
CA THR A 439 4.99 16.60 -9.44
C THR A 439 4.47 17.59 -10.48
N GLN A 440 4.28 17.11 -11.70
CA GLN A 440 3.61 17.88 -12.75
C GLN A 440 2.62 17.01 -13.50
N SER A 441 1.54 17.60 -14.00
CA SER A 441 0.58 16.89 -14.85
C SER A 441 1.22 16.50 -16.19
N LEU A 442 0.88 15.31 -16.69
CA LEU A 442 1.23 14.87 -18.05
C LEU A 442 0.30 15.51 -19.10
N LEU A 443 -0.95 15.86 -18.76
CA LEU A 443 -1.96 16.29 -19.73
C LEU A 443 -1.56 17.49 -20.61
N PRO A 444 -0.87 18.53 -20.11
CA PRO A 444 -0.44 19.66 -20.95
C PRO A 444 0.48 19.28 -22.11
N PHE A 445 1.14 18.12 -22.02
CA PHE A 445 2.06 17.62 -23.03
C PHE A 445 1.40 16.64 -24.01
N ILE A 446 0.16 16.19 -23.73
CA ILE A 446 -0.53 15.19 -24.55
C ILE A 446 -1.15 15.85 -25.79
N LYS A 447 -0.73 15.36 -26.96
CA LYS A 447 -1.25 15.66 -28.30
C LYS A 447 -2.13 14.50 -28.78
N SER A 448 -2.96 14.71 -29.80
CA SER A 448 -3.79 13.63 -30.34
C SER A 448 -3.01 12.75 -31.32
N CYS A 449 -3.25 11.45 -31.29
CA CYS A 449 -2.89 10.52 -32.35
C CYS A 449 -4.07 9.62 -32.71
N VAL A 450 -3.97 8.93 -33.83
CA VAL A 450 -4.92 7.92 -34.27
C VAL A 450 -4.20 6.57 -34.24
N TYR A 451 -4.72 5.62 -33.48
CA TYR A 451 -4.30 4.24 -33.61
C TYR A 451 -4.76 3.72 -34.97
N ILE A 452 -3.78 3.35 -35.80
CA ILE A 452 -4.01 2.72 -37.11
C ILE A 452 -3.81 1.21 -37.03
N GLY A 453 -3.22 0.72 -35.94
CA GLY A 453 -2.75 -0.65 -35.83
C GLY A 453 -1.63 -0.95 -36.82
N ASN A 454 -1.16 -2.18 -36.81
CA ASN A 454 -0.12 -2.64 -37.72
C ASN A 454 -0.61 -3.86 -38.50
N GLY A 455 -1.61 -3.63 -39.35
CA GLY A 455 -2.27 -4.66 -40.16
C GLY A 455 -3.48 -5.29 -39.50
N ASP A 456 -4.00 -6.32 -40.17
CA ASP A 456 -5.13 -7.11 -39.67
C ASP A 456 -4.70 -7.97 -38.48
N ILE A 457 -5.65 -8.31 -37.62
CA ILE A 457 -5.48 -9.25 -36.52
C ILE A 457 -6.36 -10.48 -36.73
N TYR A 458 -5.98 -11.57 -36.10
CA TYR A 458 -6.83 -12.73 -35.91
C TYR A 458 -7.22 -12.78 -34.44
N ALA A 459 -8.49 -13.04 -34.15
CA ALA A 459 -8.94 -13.13 -32.77
C ALA A 459 -10.00 -14.20 -32.57
N LYS A 460 -10.00 -14.78 -31.37
CA LYS A 460 -11.05 -15.66 -30.89
C LYS A 460 -11.41 -15.35 -29.45
N GLU A 461 -12.67 -15.58 -29.11
CA GLU A 461 -13.16 -15.47 -27.75
C GLU A 461 -12.57 -16.62 -26.91
N ILE A 462 -11.98 -16.30 -25.76
CA ILE A 462 -11.44 -17.32 -24.86
C ILE A 462 -12.56 -17.92 -24.01
N SER A 463 -12.51 -19.23 -23.82
CA SER A 463 -13.54 -20.00 -23.09
C SER A 463 -13.14 -20.34 -21.65
N ARG A 464 -11.85 -20.19 -21.33
CA ARG A 464 -11.27 -20.44 -20.02
C ARG A 464 -10.33 -19.30 -19.64
N ARG A 465 -9.90 -19.29 -18.39
CA ARG A 465 -8.94 -18.33 -17.90
C ARG A 465 -7.58 -18.55 -18.57
N THR A 466 -7.01 -17.50 -19.11
CA THR A 466 -5.75 -17.58 -19.88
C THR A 466 -4.79 -16.48 -19.44
N LYS A 467 -3.53 -16.85 -19.22
CA LYS A 467 -2.42 -15.94 -18.93
C LYS A 467 -1.50 -15.91 -20.13
N VAL A 468 -1.25 -14.71 -20.67
CA VAL A 468 -0.33 -14.53 -21.80
C VAL A 468 0.84 -13.68 -21.35
N PHE A 469 2.03 -14.30 -21.31
CA PHE A 469 3.30 -13.61 -21.24
C PHE A 469 3.66 -13.17 -22.65
N THR A 470 3.53 -11.87 -22.91
CA THR A 470 3.81 -11.31 -24.24
C THR A 470 5.32 -11.21 -24.47
N LYS A 471 5.75 -11.13 -25.73
CA LYS A 471 7.19 -10.93 -26.05
C LYS A 471 7.76 -9.65 -25.46
N TRP A 472 6.93 -8.63 -25.32
CA TRP A 472 7.27 -7.31 -24.77
C TRP A 472 7.30 -7.31 -23.23
N SER A 473 6.66 -8.30 -22.62
CA SER A 473 6.52 -8.44 -21.17
C SER A 473 6.69 -9.92 -20.77
N PRO A 474 7.91 -10.48 -20.85
CA PRO A 474 8.15 -11.90 -20.55
C PRO A 474 8.06 -12.23 -19.04
N GLU A 475 8.12 -11.21 -18.18
CA GLU A 475 8.08 -11.33 -16.72
C GLU A 475 6.72 -10.96 -16.12
N ASN A 476 5.75 -10.55 -16.95
CA ASN A 476 4.43 -10.16 -16.49
C ASN A 476 3.37 -10.52 -17.55
N TYR A 477 2.22 -11.04 -17.11
CA TYR A 477 1.19 -11.56 -18.03
C TYR A 477 -0.08 -10.70 -18.05
N CYS A 478 -0.74 -10.70 -19.22
CA CYS A 478 -2.13 -10.29 -19.37
C CYS A 478 -3.04 -11.45 -18.92
N LEU A 479 -4.02 -11.16 -18.06
CA LEU A 479 -5.02 -12.13 -17.63
C LEU A 479 -6.29 -11.94 -18.47
N GLY A 480 -6.74 -13.01 -19.11
CA GLY A 480 -8.06 -13.09 -19.73
C GLY A 480 -9.01 -14.00 -18.97
N ARG A 481 -10.29 -13.64 -19.03
CA ARG A 481 -11.42 -14.39 -18.49
C ARG A 481 -12.31 -14.89 -19.63
N PRO A 482 -13.14 -15.92 -19.40
CA PRO A 482 -14.12 -16.35 -20.38
C PRO A 482 -14.93 -15.17 -20.93
N GLY A 483 -14.96 -15.03 -22.26
CA GLY A 483 -15.61 -13.93 -22.97
C GLY A 483 -14.68 -12.81 -23.46
N ASP A 484 -13.44 -12.76 -22.96
CA ASP A 484 -12.37 -11.90 -23.48
C ASP A 484 -11.81 -12.45 -24.79
N TYR A 485 -10.93 -11.70 -25.45
CA TYR A 485 -10.39 -12.06 -26.77
C TYR A 485 -8.89 -12.32 -26.70
N PHE A 486 -8.49 -13.50 -27.19
CA PHE A 486 -7.10 -13.79 -27.53
C PHE A 486 -6.84 -13.24 -28.93
N VAL A 487 -5.83 -12.39 -29.04
CA VAL A 487 -5.53 -11.62 -30.24
C VAL A 487 -4.15 -11.98 -30.75
N VAL A 488 -4.04 -12.17 -32.07
CA VAL A 488 -2.82 -12.51 -32.81
C VAL A 488 -2.63 -11.47 -33.90
N SER A 489 -1.43 -10.87 -33.96
CA SER A 489 -1.10 -9.96 -35.06
C SER A 489 -0.98 -10.71 -36.39
N GLY A 490 -1.66 -10.24 -37.44
CA GLY A 490 -1.55 -10.84 -38.78
C GLY A 490 -0.19 -10.60 -39.46
N GLN A 491 0.57 -9.60 -39.04
CA GLN A 491 1.93 -9.38 -39.54
C GLN A 491 2.98 -10.25 -38.84
N ASN A 492 2.74 -10.59 -37.57
CA ASN A 492 3.64 -11.42 -36.79
C ASN A 492 2.82 -12.32 -35.86
N LEU A 493 2.62 -13.57 -36.28
CA LEU A 493 1.81 -14.56 -35.54
C LEU A 493 2.37 -14.94 -34.16
N SER A 494 3.60 -14.50 -33.85
CA SER A 494 4.19 -14.67 -32.52
C SER A 494 3.89 -13.50 -31.57
N ASN A 495 3.27 -12.43 -32.07
CA ASN A 495 2.78 -11.32 -31.26
C ASN A 495 1.33 -11.61 -30.88
N VAL A 496 1.16 -12.14 -29.67
CA VAL A 496 -0.12 -12.50 -29.08
C VAL A 496 -0.36 -11.77 -27.76
N TYR A 497 -1.61 -11.42 -27.50
CA TYR A 497 -2.03 -10.72 -26.28
C TYR A 497 -3.53 -10.97 -26.01
N ILE A 498 -3.99 -10.53 -24.84
CA ILE A 498 -5.40 -10.60 -24.45
C ILE A 498 -5.97 -9.19 -24.34
N LEU A 499 -7.19 -9.00 -24.83
CA LEU A 499 -7.99 -7.82 -24.56
C LEU A 499 -9.33 -8.22 -23.94
N ASP A 500 -9.78 -7.46 -22.95
CA ASP A 500 -11.13 -7.62 -22.46
C ASP A 500 -12.17 -7.34 -23.56
N ARG A 501 -13.34 -7.97 -23.46
CA ARG A 501 -14.39 -7.88 -24.49
C ARG A 501 -14.76 -6.45 -24.86
N GLU A 502 -14.86 -5.55 -23.89
CA GLU A 502 -15.29 -4.18 -24.13
C GLU A 502 -14.21 -3.42 -24.92
N LEU A 503 -12.95 -3.54 -24.50
CA LEU A 503 -11.81 -2.93 -25.16
C LEU A 503 -11.61 -3.51 -26.56
N PHE A 504 -11.73 -4.83 -26.73
CA PHE A 504 -11.66 -5.48 -28.04
C PHE A 504 -12.70 -4.90 -29.01
N ASN A 505 -13.96 -4.78 -28.57
CA ASN A 505 -15.04 -4.24 -29.38
C ASN A 505 -14.88 -2.74 -29.67
N LYS A 506 -14.22 -1.97 -28.80
CA LYS A 506 -13.87 -0.57 -29.07
C LYS A 506 -12.74 -0.46 -30.09
N THR A 507 -11.83 -1.43 -30.10
CA THR A 507 -10.58 -1.36 -30.88
C THR A 507 -10.67 -2.00 -32.25
N TYR A 508 -11.47 -3.05 -32.43
CA TYR A 508 -11.51 -3.83 -33.65
C TYR A 508 -12.92 -3.95 -34.23
N GLU A 509 -13.00 -4.08 -35.55
CA GLU A 509 -14.22 -4.50 -36.26
C GLU A 509 -13.94 -5.72 -37.12
N LYS A 510 -14.90 -6.65 -37.15
CA LYS A 510 -14.81 -7.89 -37.92
C LYS A 510 -14.71 -7.55 -39.40
N GLU A 511 -13.73 -8.12 -40.08
CA GLU A 511 -13.61 -7.97 -41.53
C GLU A 511 -14.72 -8.81 -42.18
N LYS A 512 -15.51 -8.18 -43.05
CA LYS A 512 -16.69 -8.81 -43.68
C LYS A 512 -16.34 -9.66 -44.87
#